data_AF-A0A7X8VIT6-F1
#
_entry.id   AF-A0A7X8VIT6-F1
#
_cell.length_a   1.000
_cell.length_b   1.000
_cell.length_c   1.000
_cell.angle_alpha   90.00
_cell.angle_beta   90.00
_cell.angle_gamma   90.00
#
_symmetry.space_group_name_H-M   'P 1'
#
loop_
_entity.id
_entity.type
_entity.pdbx_description
1 polymer ?
#
loop_
_entity_poly.entity_id
_entity_poly.type
_entity_poly.pdbx_seq_one_letter_code
_entity_poly.pdbx_strand_id
1 'polypeptide(L)'
;MGFLLDANLIPIDMRFFPGNQSEKPVMREVIDNLKKRNNITGRTIRIADKGLNCANNIRHALECGDGYIMTKAIKTLSQTEKEWILLNRDYVPVTDADGSILYWIKECVDDFPYTILDNNGRGATVMLREKRVVTYNESLAKKRRAEIRKQANKALGHSLSQVKISEFGDYAKYVVFASTDKQGQATGGKVAVRLNQDVTDLDSLLAGYNLFVTSEVDMSAAEIHATYRNLW
;
A
#
# COMPACT_ATOMS: atom_id res chain seq x y z
N MET A 1 7.49 10.50 -11.52
CA MET A 1 8.68 10.14 -12.29
C MET A 1 8.67 8.65 -12.59
N GLY A 2 9.14 8.19 -13.76
CA GLY A 2 9.30 6.77 -14.09
C GLY A 2 10.69 6.48 -14.66
N PHE A 3 11.31 5.37 -14.24
CA PHE A 3 12.61 4.91 -14.71
C PHE A 3 12.50 3.57 -15.44
N LEU A 4 13.33 3.40 -16.45
CA LEU A 4 13.64 2.13 -17.06
C LEU A 4 15.07 1.77 -16.66
N LEU A 5 15.22 0.66 -15.94
CA LEU A 5 16.50 0.14 -15.48
C LEU A 5 16.79 -1.20 -16.16
N ASP A 6 18.07 -1.52 -16.34
CA ASP A 6 18.48 -2.88 -16.71
C ASP A 6 18.45 -3.82 -15.48
N ALA A 7 18.85 -5.09 -15.69
CA ALA A 7 18.89 -6.09 -14.61
C ALA A 7 19.91 -5.78 -13.49
N ASN A 8 20.90 -4.93 -13.76
CA ASN A 8 21.90 -4.47 -12.79
C ASN A 8 21.52 -3.12 -12.16
N LEU A 9 20.27 -2.67 -12.35
CA LEU A 9 19.75 -1.39 -11.88
C LEU A 9 20.45 -0.17 -12.51
N ILE A 10 21.11 -0.35 -13.66
CA ILE A 10 21.70 0.74 -14.42
C ILE A 10 20.57 1.46 -15.17
N PRO A 11 20.40 2.78 -14.99
CA PRO A 11 19.37 3.52 -15.70
C PRO A 11 19.60 3.50 -17.21
N ILE A 12 18.63 2.97 -17.95
CA ILE A 12 18.57 3.04 -19.42
C ILE A 12 17.90 4.36 -19.80
N ASP A 13 16.78 4.69 -19.14
CA ASP A 13 15.95 5.80 -19.55
C ASP A 13 15.01 6.29 -18.44
N MET A 14 14.43 7.48 -18.62
CA MET A 14 13.62 8.16 -17.62
C MET A 14 12.57 9.08 -18.25
N ARG A 15 11.41 9.19 -17.61
CA ARG A 15 10.38 10.19 -17.97
C ARG A 15 9.76 10.85 -16.75
N PHE A 16 9.63 12.18 -16.82
CA PHE A 16 8.88 12.99 -15.87
C PHE A 16 7.44 13.17 -16.34
N PHE A 17 6.52 13.37 -15.41
CA PHE A 17 5.12 13.67 -15.71
C PHE A 17 4.67 14.91 -14.91
N PRO A 18 3.66 15.64 -15.41
CA PRO A 18 3.13 16.82 -14.73
C PRO A 18 2.55 16.49 -13.36
N GLY A 19 2.88 17.28 -12.33
CA GLY A 19 2.45 17.03 -10.95
C GLY A 19 0.96 17.26 -10.67
N ASN A 20 0.18 17.70 -11.65
CA ASN A 20 -1.26 17.95 -11.54
C ASN A 20 -2.15 16.80 -12.06
N GLN A 21 -1.55 15.71 -12.53
CA GLN A 21 -2.28 14.54 -13.04
C GLN A 21 -2.05 13.32 -12.16
N SER A 22 -3.04 12.43 -12.09
CA SER A 22 -2.88 11.14 -11.41
C SER A 22 -1.85 10.29 -12.16
N GLU A 23 -0.87 9.77 -11.44
CA GLU A 23 0.19 8.94 -12.00
C GLU A 23 -0.31 7.56 -12.47
N LYS A 24 -1.40 7.06 -11.86
CA LYS A 24 -1.97 5.74 -12.13
C LYS A 24 -2.25 5.48 -13.63
N PRO A 25 -3.03 6.34 -14.34
CA PRO A 25 -3.26 6.15 -15.76
C PRO A 25 -2.02 6.43 -16.62
N VAL A 26 -1.20 7.42 -16.24
CA VAL A 26 -0.04 7.90 -17.00
C VAL A 26 1.10 6.88 -17.00
N MET A 27 1.24 6.09 -15.94
CA MET A 27 2.29 5.06 -15.79
C MET A 27 2.35 4.09 -16.99
N ARG A 28 1.19 3.67 -17.50
CA ARG A 28 1.10 2.71 -18.61
C ARG A 28 1.68 3.28 -19.90
N GLU A 29 1.27 4.50 -20.23
CA GLU A 29 1.79 5.23 -21.40
C GLU A 29 3.30 5.51 -21.26
N VAL A 30 3.77 5.82 -20.05
CA VAL A 30 5.19 6.02 -19.77
C VAL A 30 5.97 4.74 -20.03
N ILE A 31 5.53 3.60 -19.50
CA ILE A 31 6.20 2.31 -19.70
C ILE A 31 6.25 1.95 -21.19
N ASP A 32 5.14 2.05 -21.89
CA ASP A 32 5.07 1.70 -23.31
C ASP A 32 6.02 2.56 -24.15
N ASN A 33 6.07 3.86 -23.86
CA ASN A 33 6.97 4.77 -24.56
C ASN A 33 8.44 4.52 -24.23
N LEU A 34 8.77 4.21 -22.97
CA LEU A 34 10.13 3.83 -22.57
C LEU A 34 10.56 2.53 -23.26
N LYS A 35 9.71 1.50 -23.30
CA LYS A 35 10.03 0.24 -24.00
C LYS A 35 10.19 0.46 -25.50
N LYS A 36 9.28 1.21 -26.14
CA LYS A 36 9.34 1.52 -27.58
C LYS A 36 10.59 2.31 -27.96
N ARG A 37 10.93 3.35 -27.21
CA ARG A 37 12.10 4.20 -27.50
C ARG A 37 13.41 3.43 -27.42
N ASN A 38 13.51 2.47 -26.51
CA ASN A 38 14.72 1.70 -26.26
C ASN A 38 14.70 0.31 -26.92
N ASN A 39 13.76 0.07 -27.85
CA ASN A 39 13.58 -1.22 -28.54
C ASN A 39 13.53 -2.44 -27.60
N ILE A 40 12.92 -2.29 -26.43
CA ILE A 40 12.79 -3.36 -25.44
C ILE A 40 11.66 -4.29 -25.87
N THR A 41 12.03 -5.41 -26.48
CA THR A 41 11.11 -6.49 -26.89
C THR A 41 10.98 -7.60 -25.86
N GLY A 42 11.89 -7.64 -24.88
CA GLY A 42 11.88 -8.62 -23.80
C GLY A 42 10.83 -8.34 -22.72
N ARG A 43 10.60 -9.37 -21.89
CA ARG A 43 9.82 -9.28 -20.65
C ARG A 43 10.51 -8.35 -19.65
N THR A 44 9.77 -7.44 -19.04
CA THR A 44 10.24 -6.62 -17.93
C THR A 44 9.48 -6.93 -16.64
N ILE A 45 10.03 -6.54 -15.49
CA ILE A 45 9.33 -6.59 -14.20
C ILE A 45 9.03 -5.16 -13.76
N ARG A 46 7.75 -4.84 -13.61
CA ARG A 46 7.28 -3.50 -13.22
C ARG A 46 7.23 -3.40 -11.71
N ILE A 47 8.09 -2.56 -11.13
CA ILE A 47 8.19 -2.40 -9.68
C ILE A 47 7.57 -1.06 -9.29
N ALA A 48 6.62 -1.04 -8.36
CA ALA A 48 5.90 0.19 -8.00
C ALA A 48 5.31 0.18 -6.57
N ASP A 49 5.05 1.37 -6.02
CA ASP A 49 4.42 1.48 -4.71
C ASP A 49 2.89 1.26 -4.74
N LYS A 50 2.27 1.24 -3.56
CA LYS A 50 0.82 1.10 -3.36
C LYS A 50 -0.01 2.22 -3.98
N GLY A 51 0.59 3.38 -4.24
CA GLY A 51 -0.03 4.50 -4.93
C GLY A 51 -0.28 4.20 -6.41
N LEU A 52 0.55 3.35 -7.01
CA LEU A 52 0.42 2.91 -8.40
C LEU A 52 -0.25 1.53 -8.55
N ASN A 53 -0.42 0.80 -7.45
CA ASN A 53 -1.13 -0.47 -7.43
C ASN A 53 -2.63 -0.27 -7.76
N CYS A 54 -3.04 -0.75 -8.93
CA CYS A 54 -4.45 -0.87 -9.29
C CYS A 54 -4.66 -2.04 -10.28
N ALA A 55 -5.88 -2.60 -10.29
CA ALA A 55 -6.24 -3.73 -11.16
C ALA A 55 -5.92 -3.46 -12.65
N ASN A 56 -6.12 -2.22 -13.07
CA ASN A 56 -5.85 -1.73 -14.42
C ASN A 56 -4.34 -1.71 -14.78
N ASN A 57 -3.46 -1.50 -13.80
CA ASN A 57 -2.01 -1.53 -14.01
C ASN A 57 -1.47 -2.96 -13.97
N ILE A 58 -2.04 -3.82 -13.10
CA ILE A 58 -1.76 -5.26 -13.08
C ILE A 58 -2.19 -5.90 -14.41
N ARG A 59 -3.42 -5.63 -14.86
CA ARG A 59 -3.93 -6.09 -16.16
C ARG A 59 -2.99 -5.69 -17.29
N HIS A 60 -2.60 -4.42 -17.35
CA HIS A 60 -1.68 -3.92 -18.37
C HIS A 60 -0.29 -4.57 -18.30
N ALA A 61 0.19 -4.97 -17.12
CA ALA A 61 1.44 -5.72 -17.01
C ALA A 61 1.32 -7.09 -17.66
N LEU A 62 0.26 -7.81 -17.30
CA LEU A 62 -0.01 -9.15 -17.80
C LEU A 62 -0.29 -9.17 -19.31
N GLU A 63 -1.07 -8.21 -19.84
CA GLU A 63 -1.35 -8.06 -21.28
C GLU A 63 -0.08 -7.81 -22.10
N CYS A 64 0.92 -7.14 -21.53
CA CYS A 64 2.22 -6.91 -22.17
C CYS A 64 3.20 -8.09 -21.99
N GLY A 65 2.81 -9.17 -21.31
CA GLY A 65 3.70 -10.28 -20.95
C GLY A 65 4.75 -9.91 -19.88
N ASP A 66 4.58 -8.78 -19.20
CA ASP A 66 5.48 -8.30 -18.15
C ASP A 66 5.12 -8.90 -16.79
N GLY A 67 6.12 -9.00 -15.92
CA GLY A 67 5.93 -9.25 -14.50
C GLY A 67 5.69 -7.96 -13.72
N TYR A 68 5.34 -8.07 -12.44
CA TYR A 68 5.27 -6.92 -11.55
C TYR A 68 5.57 -7.29 -10.10
N ILE A 69 6.11 -6.33 -9.35
CA ILE A 69 6.25 -6.36 -7.89
C ILE A 69 5.69 -5.03 -7.37
N MET A 70 4.54 -5.07 -6.70
CA MET A 70 3.91 -3.84 -6.19
C MET A 70 3.66 -3.92 -4.70
N THR A 71 3.75 -2.80 -3.97
CA THR A 71 3.20 -2.78 -2.61
C THR A 71 1.69 -2.60 -2.63
N LYS A 72 0.99 -3.09 -1.61
CA LYS A 72 -0.48 -2.97 -1.47
C LYS A 72 -0.85 -2.47 -0.08
N ALA A 73 -1.87 -1.62 -0.01
CA ALA A 73 -2.37 -1.11 1.26
C ALA A 73 -3.12 -2.23 2.02
N ILE A 74 -2.60 -2.64 3.18
CA ILE A 74 -3.19 -3.72 3.98
C ILE A 74 -4.62 -3.38 4.45
N LYS A 75 -4.89 -2.09 4.69
CA LYS A 75 -6.19 -1.60 5.16
C LYS A 75 -7.34 -1.90 4.19
N THR A 76 -7.07 -1.96 2.90
CA THR A 76 -8.07 -2.19 1.85
C THR A 76 -8.22 -3.65 1.48
N LEU A 77 -7.50 -4.56 2.14
CA LEU A 77 -7.61 -5.99 1.89
C LEU A 77 -8.90 -6.58 2.46
N SER A 78 -9.23 -7.76 1.97
CA SER A 78 -10.27 -8.61 2.55
C SER A 78 -9.98 -8.92 4.02
N GLN A 79 -11.02 -9.28 4.78
CA GLN A 79 -10.87 -9.67 6.18
C GLN A 79 -9.95 -10.90 6.31
N THR A 80 -10.14 -11.90 5.44
CA THR A 80 -9.31 -13.11 5.38
C THR A 80 -7.82 -12.79 5.20
N GLU A 81 -7.48 -11.89 4.27
CA GLU A 81 -6.08 -11.49 4.06
C GLU A 81 -5.50 -10.74 5.28
N LYS A 82 -6.29 -9.89 5.93
CA LYS A 82 -5.85 -9.19 7.15
C LYS A 82 -5.59 -10.17 8.28
N GLU A 83 -6.47 -11.15 8.47
CA GLU A 83 -6.31 -12.20 9.48
C GLU A 83 -5.06 -13.04 9.19
N TRP A 84 -4.82 -13.42 7.93
CA TRP A 84 -3.61 -14.14 7.54
C TRP A 84 -2.31 -13.35 7.81
N ILE A 85 -2.32 -12.03 7.55
CA ILE A 85 -1.19 -11.13 7.85
C ILE A 85 -0.93 -11.07 9.36
N LEU A 86 -1.98 -10.90 10.15
CA LEU A 86 -1.90 -10.70 11.60
C LEU A 86 -1.69 -11.99 12.39
N LEU A 87 -1.93 -13.14 11.79
CA LEU A 87 -1.65 -14.43 12.39
C LEU A 87 -0.15 -14.57 12.61
N ASN A 88 0.27 -14.60 13.88
CA ASN A 88 1.66 -14.77 14.32
C ASN A 88 2.14 -16.21 14.12
N ARG A 89 2.17 -16.64 12.86
CA ARG A 89 2.53 -17.98 12.40
C ARG A 89 3.21 -17.84 11.03
N ASP A 90 4.17 -18.72 10.77
CA ASP A 90 4.88 -18.86 9.48
C ASP A 90 5.79 -17.66 9.11
N TYR A 91 6.01 -16.75 10.06
CA TYR A 91 7.01 -15.69 9.92
C TYR A 91 8.41 -16.25 10.18
N VAL A 92 9.33 -15.94 9.27
CA VAL A 92 10.75 -16.30 9.36
C VAL A 92 11.55 -15.01 9.65
N PRO A 93 12.52 -15.03 10.58
CA PRO A 93 13.33 -13.86 10.87
C PRO A 93 14.35 -13.62 9.75
N VAL A 94 14.53 -12.36 9.37
CA VAL A 94 15.67 -11.91 8.56
C VAL A 94 16.61 -11.15 9.47
N THR A 95 17.87 -11.58 9.52
CA THR A 95 18.89 -11.02 10.40
C THR A 95 19.95 -10.24 9.64
N ASP A 96 20.66 -9.37 10.35
CA ASP A 96 21.93 -8.81 9.86
C ASP A 96 23.10 -9.80 10.04
N ALA A 97 24.31 -9.34 9.70
CA ALA A 97 25.54 -10.11 9.82
C ALA A 97 25.89 -10.46 11.28
N ASP A 98 25.44 -9.66 12.23
CA ASP A 98 25.67 -9.86 13.68
C ASP A 98 24.61 -10.77 14.31
N GLY A 99 23.64 -11.25 13.53
CA GLY A 99 22.55 -12.12 13.98
C GLY A 99 21.37 -11.37 14.62
N SER A 100 21.35 -10.04 14.59
CA SER A 100 20.23 -9.25 15.09
C SER A 100 19.08 -9.26 14.09
N ILE A 101 17.85 -9.43 14.58
CA ILE A 101 16.65 -9.48 13.73
C ILE A 101 16.34 -8.09 13.17
N LEU A 102 16.39 -7.96 11.85
CA LEU A 102 16.04 -6.74 11.12
C LEU A 102 14.52 -6.63 10.93
N TYR A 103 13.89 -7.71 10.47
CA TYR A 103 12.46 -7.81 10.24
C TYR A 103 12.05 -9.28 10.12
N TRP A 104 10.76 -9.54 10.10
CA TRP A 104 10.17 -10.84 9.85
C TRP A 104 9.52 -10.87 8.48
N ILE A 105 9.57 -12.01 7.81
CA ILE A 105 8.99 -12.18 6.47
C ILE A 105 8.08 -13.41 6.44
N LYS A 106 6.97 -13.30 5.71
CA LYS A 106 5.99 -14.36 5.49
C LYS A 106 5.53 -14.30 4.04
N GLU A 107 5.30 -15.43 3.41
CA GLU A 107 4.79 -15.48 2.04
C GLU A 107 3.67 -16.51 1.86
N CYS A 108 2.86 -16.31 0.84
CA CYS A 108 1.97 -17.33 0.30
C CYS A 108 1.80 -17.12 -1.20
N VAL A 109 1.41 -18.17 -1.92
CA VAL A 109 0.97 -18.08 -3.30
C VAL A 109 -0.45 -18.61 -3.36
N ASP A 110 -1.39 -17.77 -3.82
CA ASP A 110 -2.81 -18.11 -3.95
C ASP A 110 -3.43 -17.40 -5.14
N ASP A 111 -4.70 -17.68 -5.40
CA ASP A 111 -5.51 -16.99 -6.39
C ASP A 111 -6.30 -15.86 -5.72
N PHE A 112 -6.11 -14.62 -6.19
CA PHE A 112 -6.72 -13.44 -5.60
C PHE A 112 -7.73 -12.79 -6.56
N PRO A 113 -8.88 -12.33 -6.05
CA PRO A 113 -9.89 -11.68 -6.88
C PRO A 113 -9.49 -10.25 -7.23
N TYR A 114 -9.63 -9.90 -8.51
CA TYR A 114 -9.49 -8.53 -9.00
C TYR A 114 -10.71 -8.15 -9.81
N THR A 115 -11.34 -7.04 -9.43
CA THR A 115 -12.37 -6.41 -10.25
C THR A 115 -11.71 -5.54 -11.30
N ILE A 116 -11.84 -5.96 -12.55
CA ILE A 116 -11.37 -5.24 -13.72
C ILE A 116 -12.57 -4.56 -14.36
N LEU A 117 -12.48 -3.25 -14.59
CA LEU A 117 -13.49 -2.51 -15.33
C LEU A 117 -13.17 -2.58 -16.82
N ASP A 118 -14.19 -2.89 -17.63
CA ASP A 118 -14.14 -2.69 -19.08
C ASP A 118 -14.23 -1.19 -19.43
N ASN A 119 -14.08 -0.86 -20.71
CA ASN A 119 -14.15 0.53 -21.19
C ASN A 119 -15.54 1.17 -21.02
N ASN A 120 -16.57 0.36 -20.73
CA ASN A 120 -17.94 0.80 -20.50
C ASN A 120 -18.29 0.85 -19.00
N GLY A 121 -17.32 0.64 -18.11
CA GLY A 121 -17.49 0.66 -16.66
C GLY A 121 -18.14 -0.61 -16.07
N ARG A 122 -18.33 -1.67 -16.87
CA ARG A 122 -18.81 -2.97 -16.35
C ARG A 122 -17.63 -3.72 -15.73
N GLY A 123 -17.82 -4.18 -14.50
CA GLY A 123 -16.80 -4.93 -13.76
C GLY A 123 -16.90 -6.43 -14.03
N ALA A 124 -15.77 -7.05 -14.35
CA ALA A 124 -15.60 -8.49 -14.32
C ALA A 124 -14.59 -8.85 -13.20
N THR A 125 -14.90 -9.86 -12.40
CA THR A 125 -13.96 -10.39 -11.42
C THR A 125 -13.12 -11.49 -12.06
N VAL A 126 -11.80 -11.33 -12.02
CA VAL A 126 -10.84 -12.35 -12.44
C VAL A 126 -10.03 -12.83 -11.24
N MET A 127 -9.65 -14.10 -11.25
CA MET A 127 -8.74 -14.68 -10.26
C MET A 127 -7.33 -14.65 -10.83
N LEU A 128 -6.39 -14.02 -10.11
CA LEU A 128 -4.99 -13.95 -10.50
C LEU A 128 -4.14 -14.75 -9.52
N ARG A 129 -3.38 -15.70 -10.05
CA ARG A 129 -2.36 -16.45 -9.31
C ARG A 129 -1.21 -15.52 -8.98
N GLU A 130 -1.04 -15.20 -7.71
CA GLU A 130 -0.05 -14.22 -7.26
C GLU A 130 0.64 -14.69 -5.99
N LYS A 131 1.85 -14.20 -5.77
CA LYS A 131 2.52 -14.29 -4.48
C LYS A 131 2.22 -13.05 -3.64
N ARG A 132 1.93 -13.27 -2.36
CA ARG A 132 1.89 -12.25 -1.31
C ARG A 132 3.17 -12.40 -0.50
N VAL A 133 3.91 -11.32 -0.33
CA VAL A 133 5.04 -11.27 0.61
C VAL A 133 4.76 -10.20 1.64
N VAL A 134 4.79 -10.56 2.91
CA VAL A 134 4.53 -9.67 4.03
C VAL A 134 5.81 -9.50 4.82
N THR A 135 6.16 -8.26 5.15
CA THR A 135 7.23 -7.98 6.10
C THR A 135 6.70 -7.28 7.33
N TYR A 136 7.26 -7.61 8.50
CA TYR A 136 6.99 -6.94 9.76
C TYR A 136 8.30 -6.44 10.38
N ASN A 137 8.39 -5.13 10.64
CA ASN A 137 9.53 -4.52 11.30
C ASN A 137 9.11 -3.84 12.61
N GLU A 138 9.63 -4.34 13.73
CA GLU A 138 9.28 -3.86 15.08
C GLU A 138 9.69 -2.39 15.32
N SER A 139 10.86 -1.98 14.84
CA SER A 139 11.33 -0.59 14.97
C SER A 139 10.42 0.37 14.19
N LEU A 140 10.04 -0.02 12.97
CA LEU A 140 9.06 0.71 12.17
C LEU A 140 7.69 0.73 12.83
N ALA A 141 7.24 -0.39 13.42
CA ALA A 141 5.99 -0.48 14.14
C ALA A 141 5.93 0.53 15.30
N LYS A 142 6.98 0.56 16.15
CA LYS A 142 7.09 1.51 17.26
C LYS A 142 7.01 2.96 16.78
N LYS A 143 7.79 3.31 15.74
CA LYS A 143 7.78 4.66 15.16
C LYS A 143 6.39 5.04 14.64
N ARG A 144 5.74 4.15 13.90
CA ARG A 144 4.40 4.38 13.32
C ARG A 144 3.31 4.46 14.39
N ARG A 145 3.32 3.60 15.41
CA ARG A 145 2.38 3.69 16.55
C ARG A 145 2.53 5.01 17.29
N ALA A 146 3.75 5.50 17.50
CA ALA A 146 3.98 6.81 18.10
C ALA A 146 3.43 7.96 17.24
N GLU A 147 3.61 7.89 15.92
CA GLU A 147 3.05 8.86 14.97
C GLU A 147 1.51 8.86 14.98
N ILE A 148 0.90 7.68 14.95
CA ILE A 148 -0.56 7.51 15.05
C ILE A 148 -1.08 8.11 16.34
N ARG A 149 -0.46 7.79 17.49
CA ARG A 149 -0.85 8.35 18.79
C ARG A 149 -0.74 9.87 18.81
N LYS A 150 0.32 10.43 18.22
CA LYS A 150 0.50 11.88 18.09
C LYS A 150 -0.60 12.52 17.23
N GLN A 151 -0.97 11.90 16.11
CA GLN A 151 -2.06 12.36 15.24
C GLN A 151 -3.42 12.28 15.94
N ALA A 152 -3.70 11.19 16.63
CA ALA A 152 -4.93 10.98 17.39
C ALA A 152 -5.07 12.01 18.53
N ASN A 153 -3.99 12.27 19.30
CA ASN A 153 -3.97 13.29 20.34
C ASN A 153 -4.17 14.71 19.79
N LYS A 154 -3.56 15.03 18.64
CA LYS A 154 -3.80 16.32 17.96
C LYS A 154 -5.26 16.46 17.56
N ALA A 155 -5.84 15.42 16.96
CA ALA A 155 -7.24 15.44 16.57
C ALA A 155 -8.18 15.69 17.76
N LEU A 156 -7.89 15.09 18.92
CA LEU A 156 -8.60 15.36 20.17
C LEU A 156 -8.43 16.81 20.65
N GLY A 157 -7.23 17.39 20.54
CA GLY A 157 -6.97 18.79 20.88
C GLY A 157 -7.76 19.77 20.01
N HIS A 158 -7.80 19.55 18.69
CA HIS A 158 -8.56 20.38 17.74
C HIS A 158 -10.08 20.22 17.90
N SER A 159 -10.52 19.03 18.29
CA SER A 159 -11.91 18.75 18.69
C SER A 159 -12.41 19.67 19.81
N LEU A 160 -11.56 19.93 20.81
CA LEU A 160 -11.90 20.79 21.95
C LEU A 160 -11.98 22.28 21.59
N SER A 161 -11.32 22.71 20.50
CA SER A 161 -11.27 24.11 20.06
C SER A 161 -12.29 24.48 18.97
N GLN A 162 -13.27 23.61 18.65
CA GLN A 162 -14.31 23.85 17.64
C GLN A 162 -13.77 24.19 16.24
N VAL A 163 -12.64 23.60 15.89
CA VAL A 163 -11.97 23.80 14.61
C VAL A 163 -12.77 23.18 13.45
N LYS A 164 -12.77 23.81 12.26
CA LYS A 164 -13.44 23.28 11.07
C LYS A 164 -12.77 21.98 10.59
N ILE A 165 -13.56 21.04 10.05
CA ILE A 165 -13.07 19.76 9.51
C ILE A 165 -11.92 19.94 8.52
N SER A 166 -11.95 21.01 7.70
CA SER A 166 -10.91 21.36 6.73
C SER A 166 -9.53 21.62 7.34
N GLU A 167 -9.45 21.94 8.63
CA GLU A 167 -8.21 22.26 9.34
C GLU A 167 -7.56 21.01 9.97
N PHE A 168 -8.25 19.87 9.99
CA PHE A 168 -7.74 18.60 10.53
C PHE A 168 -6.77 17.87 9.58
N GLY A 169 -6.75 18.23 8.29
CA GLY A 169 -5.88 17.59 7.30
C GLY A 169 -5.87 16.05 7.37
N ASP A 170 -4.68 15.45 7.38
CA ASP A 170 -4.48 13.99 7.33
C ASP A 170 -4.93 13.23 8.59
N TYR A 171 -5.12 13.90 9.73
CA TYR A 171 -5.53 13.26 10.98
C TYR A 171 -7.05 13.32 11.22
N ALA A 172 -7.82 13.88 10.28
CA ALA A 172 -9.29 13.87 10.30
C ALA A 172 -9.88 12.45 10.39
N LYS A 173 -9.19 11.44 9.86
CA LYS A 173 -9.63 10.03 9.92
C LYS A 173 -9.72 9.44 11.34
N TYR A 174 -9.02 10.03 12.31
CA TYR A 174 -9.06 9.56 13.70
C TYR A 174 -10.14 10.24 14.52
N VAL A 175 -11.05 11.00 13.90
CA VAL A 175 -12.18 11.62 14.58
C VAL A 175 -13.50 11.27 13.92
N VAL A 176 -14.53 11.12 14.75
CA VAL A 176 -15.93 10.99 14.36
C VAL A 176 -16.68 12.22 14.86
N PHE A 177 -17.46 12.82 13.97
CA PHE A 177 -18.32 13.96 14.26
C PHE A 177 -19.71 13.44 14.59
N ALA A 178 -20.12 13.48 15.86
CA ALA A 178 -21.43 13.02 16.30
C ALA A 178 -22.17 14.16 17.00
N SER A 179 -23.36 14.54 16.55
CA SER A 179 -24.14 15.54 17.29
C SER A 179 -24.59 14.96 18.64
N THR A 180 -24.39 15.62 19.78
CA THR A 180 -24.73 15.15 21.13
C THR A 180 -25.55 16.14 21.96
N ASP A 181 -26.40 15.64 22.84
CA ASP A 181 -27.11 16.41 23.87
C ASP A 181 -26.21 16.74 25.08
N LYS A 182 -26.81 17.40 26.10
CA LYS A 182 -26.12 17.79 27.34
C LYS A 182 -25.66 16.59 28.20
N GLN A 183 -26.11 15.38 27.89
CA GLN A 183 -25.73 14.14 28.56
C GLN A 183 -24.73 13.31 27.73
N GLY A 184 -24.33 13.78 26.55
CA GLY A 184 -23.40 13.07 25.66
C GLY A 184 -24.04 11.97 24.82
N GLN A 185 -25.37 11.88 24.74
CA GLN A 185 -26.07 10.98 23.82
C GLN A 185 -26.26 11.64 22.46
N ALA A 186 -26.25 10.86 21.38
CA ALA A 186 -26.30 11.39 20.03
C ALA A 186 -27.64 12.10 19.76
N THR A 187 -27.65 13.41 19.55
CA THR A 187 -28.83 14.22 19.17
C THR A 187 -28.43 15.31 18.18
N GLY A 188 -29.30 15.66 17.24
CA GLY A 188 -29.00 16.51 16.07
C GLY A 188 -28.55 17.96 16.31
N GLY A 189 -28.21 18.39 17.53
CA GLY A 189 -28.01 19.81 17.89
C GLY A 189 -26.57 20.31 18.13
N LYS A 190 -25.59 19.46 18.53
CA LYS A 190 -24.19 19.91 18.75
C LYS A 190 -23.17 18.84 18.41
N VAL A 191 -22.39 19.01 17.34
CA VAL A 191 -21.35 18.07 16.92
C VAL A 191 -20.25 17.92 18.00
N ALA A 192 -20.32 16.87 18.80
CA ALA A 192 -19.19 16.39 19.60
C ALA A 192 -18.23 15.61 18.71
N VAL A 193 -16.96 15.97 18.81
CA VAL A 193 -15.89 15.28 18.11
C VAL A 193 -15.31 14.24 19.07
N ARG A 194 -15.31 12.98 18.64
CA ARG A 194 -14.78 11.85 19.40
C ARG A 194 -13.70 11.16 18.60
N LEU A 195 -12.81 10.44 19.29
CA LEU A 195 -11.77 9.67 18.64
C LEU A 195 -12.39 8.46 17.93
N ASN A 196 -11.98 8.20 16.70
CA ASN A 196 -12.33 6.99 15.97
C ASN A 196 -11.41 5.86 16.44
N GLN A 197 -11.75 5.26 17.57
CA GLN A 197 -10.93 4.26 18.24
C GLN A 197 -10.66 3.05 17.32
N ASP A 198 -11.66 2.59 16.58
CA ASP A 198 -11.54 1.46 15.64
C ASP A 198 -10.48 1.72 14.57
N VAL A 199 -10.48 2.92 13.98
CA VAL A 199 -9.47 3.31 12.97
C VAL A 199 -8.09 3.47 13.60
N THR A 200 -8.00 4.05 14.80
CA THR A 200 -6.73 4.20 15.51
C THR A 200 -6.12 2.85 15.89
N ASP A 201 -6.94 1.92 16.36
CA ASP A 201 -6.51 0.58 16.77
C ASP A 201 -6.12 -0.26 15.56
N LEU A 202 -6.91 -0.22 14.48
CA LEU A 202 -6.55 -0.90 13.24
C LEU A 202 -5.25 -0.35 12.65
N ASP A 203 -5.08 0.97 12.57
CA ASP A 203 -3.85 1.59 12.08
C ASP A 203 -2.65 1.22 12.95
N SER A 204 -2.83 1.15 14.28
CA SER A 204 -1.78 0.78 15.24
C SER A 204 -1.43 -0.70 15.20
N LEU A 205 -2.42 -1.56 14.96
CA LEU A 205 -2.28 -3.01 14.80
C LEU A 205 -1.50 -3.34 13.53
N LEU A 206 -1.84 -2.67 12.43
CA LEU A 206 -1.15 -2.81 11.14
C LEU A 206 0.19 -2.06 11.07
N ALA A 207 0.59 -1.37 12.14
CA ALA A 207 1.84 -0.63 12.17
C ALA A 207 3.05 -1.57 12.04
N GLY A 208 3.94 -1.27 11.10
CA GLY A 208 5.16 -2.04 10.85
C GLY A 208 5.00 -3.14 9.81
N TYR A 209 3.77 -3.42 9.35
CA TYR A 209 3.53 -4.37 8.26
C TYR A 209 3.60 -3.69 6.89
N ASN A 210 4.26 -4.36 5.93
CA ASN A 210 4.19 -4.04 4.51
C ASN A 210 3.78 -5.29 3.73
N LEU A 211 2.98 -5.11 2.67
CA LEU A 211 2.56 -6.19 1.78
C LEU A 211 3.05 -5.90 0.36
N PHE A 212 3.68 -6.89 -0.24
CA PHE A 212 3.99 -6.97 -1.66
C PHE A 212 3.03 -7.95 -2.34
N VAL A 213 2.62 -7.58 -3.54
CA VAL A 213 1.82 -8.40 -4.46
C VAL A 213 2.61 -8.54 -5.76
N THR A 214 2.77 -9.77 -6.24
CA THR A 214 3.62 -10.02 -7.40
C THR A 214 3.17 -11.22 -8.23
N SER A 215 3.43 -11.12 -9.54
CA SER A 215 3.36 -12.25 -10.48
C SER A 215 4.56 -13.19 -10.39
N GLU A 216 5.66 -12.79 -9.74
CA GLU A 216 6.89 -13.57 -9.65
C GLU A 216 6.78 -14.66 -8.57
N VAL A 217 5.93 -15.66 -8.82
CA VAL A 217 5.58 -16.70 -7.83
C VAL A 217 6.75 -17.61 -7.47
N ASP A 218 7.74 -17.72 -8.35
CA ASP A 218 8.94 -18.54 -8.12
C ASP A 218 10.09 -17.75 -7.49
N MET A 219 10.03 -16.41 -7.50
CA MET A 219 11.04 -15.56 -6.87
C MET A 219 10.92 -15.62 -5.36
N SER A 220 12.03 -15.74 -4.63
CA SER A 220 11.97 -15.85 -3.17
C SER A 220 11.44 -14.56 -2.51
N ALA A 221 10.80 -14.68 -1.34
CA ALA A 221 10.34 -13.53 -0.57
C ALA A 221 11.46 -12.51 -0.29
N ALA A 222 12.68 -13.00 -0.03
CA ALA A 222 13.85 -12.17 0.24
C ALA A 222 14.27 -11.38 -1.00
N GLU A 223 14.31 -12.01 -2.18
CA GLU A 223 14.62 -11.35 -3.46
C GLU A 223 13.55 -10.32 -3.84
N ILE A 224 12.26 -10.62 -3.62
CA ILE A 224 11.16 -9.67 -3.86
C ILE A 224 11.35 -8.42 -2.99
N HIS A 225 11.63 -8.61 -1.70
CA HIS A 225 11.84 -7.51 -0.77
C HIS A 225 13.10 -6.70 -1.11
N ALA A 226 14.21 -7.36 -1.46
CA ALA A 226 15.46 -6.71 -1.85
C ALA A 226 15.30 -5.91 -3.16
N THR A 227 14.65 -6.49 -4.16
CA THR A 227 14.36 -5.86 -5.45
C THR A 227 13.56 -4.58 -5.26
N TYR A 228 12.52 -4.60 -4.41
CA TYR A 228 11.75 -3.40 -4.10
C TYR A 228 12.56 -2.37 -3.31
N ARG A 229 13.41 -2.79 -2.37
CA ARG A 229 14.23 -1.88 -1.56
C ARG A 229 15.25 -1.13 -2.42
N ASN A 230 15.74 -1.73 -3.51
CA ASN A 230 16.65 -1.09 -4.44
C ASN A 230 15.99 0.00 -5.32
N LEU A 231 14.66 -0.01 -5.40
CA LEU A 231 13.81 1.15 -5.12
C LEU A 231 14.53 2.49 -4.92
N TRP A 232 14.76 2.77 -3.63
CA TRP A 232 15.22 4.01 -3.01
C TRP A 232 15.62 3.71 -1.56
#